data_AF-A0A6P0XJK5-F1
#
_entry.id   AF-A0A6P0XJK5-F1
#
_cell.length_a   1.000
_cell.length_b   1.000
_cell.length_c   1.000
_cell.angle_alpha   90.00
_cell.angle_beta   90.00
_cell.angle_gamma   90.00
#
_symmetry.space_group_name_H-M   'P 1'
#
loop_
_entity.id
_entity.type
_entity.pdbx_description
1 polymer ?
#
loop_
_entity_poly.entity_id
_entity_poly.type
_entity_poly.pdbx_seq_one_letter_code
_entity_poly.pdbx_strand_id
1 'polypeptide(L)'
;MNFNCIKYCQYLISTQNNYTLTNLADHLEEISHDQINRYLKNIDLGTENLWQNVREEIVTSDHGYLIFDDTVINKKYSHKIELVRRQ
;
A
#
# COMPACT_ATOMS: atom_id res chain seq x y z
N MET A 1 19.48 8.09 9.22
CA MET A 1 18.34 7.51 9.98
C MET A 1 17.74 6.29 9.28
N ASN A 2 17.15 5.31 9.99
CA ASN A 2 16.51 4.14 9.36
C ASN A 2 15.06 4.46 8.94
N PHE A 3 14.68 4.17 7.68
CA PHE A 3 13.31 4.25 7.21
C PHE A 3 12.51 3.04 7.75
N ASN A 4 11.25 3.24 8.15
CA ASN A 4 10.42 2.16 8.68
C ASN A 4 8.95 2.30 8.29
N CYS A 5 8.17 1.24 8.52
CA CYS A 5 6.76 1.15 8.15
C CYS A 5 5.92 2.27 8.77
N ILE A 6 6.20 2.66 10.03
CA ILE A 6 5.47 3.73 10.72
C ILE A 6 5.61 5.06 9.97
N LYS A 7 6.83 5.41 9.54
CA LYS A 7 7.07 6.63 8.74
C LYS A 7 6.32 6.58 7.41
N TYR A 8 6.27 5.41 6.77
CA TYR A 8 5.49 5.23 5.55
C TYR A 8 3.98 5.40 5.79
N CYS A 9 3.44 4.79 6.84
CA CYS A 9 2.03 4.94 7.22
C CYS A 9 1.68 6.40 7.53
N GLN A 10 2.53 7.11 8.28
CA GLN A 10 2.34 8.53 8.58
C GLN A 10 2.33 9.37 7.30
N TYR A 11 3.21 9.07 6.35
CA TYR A 11 3.20 9.73 5.05
C TYR A 11 1.90 9.46 4.27
N LEU A 12 1.42 8.22 4.24
CA LEU A 12 0.16 7.86 3.59
C LEU A 12 -1.04 8.57 4.20
N ILE A 13 -1.06 8.76 5.52
CA ILE A 13 -2.13 9.48 6.23
C ILE A 13 -2.04 11.00 5.97
N SER A 14 -0.82 11.53 5.90
CA SER A 14 -0.58 12.98 5.81
C SER A 14 -0.67 13.53 4.38
N THR A 15 -0.37 12.69 3.38
CA THR A 15 -0.48 13.04 1.96
C THR A 15 -1.90 12.85 1.48
N GLN A 16 -2.44 13.84 0.74
CA GLN A 16 -3.77 13.76 0.12
C GLN A 16 -3.72 13.66 -1.41
N ASN A 17 -2.64 14.12 -2.04
CA ASN A 17 -2.59 14.32 -3.49
C ASN A 17 -1.49 13.54 -4.23
N ASN A 18 -0.33 13.31 -3.60
CA ASN A 18 0.83 12.73 -4.27
C ASN A 18 1.48 11.61 -3.45
N TYR A 19 1.10 10.37 -3.73
CA TYR A 19 1.59 9.18 -3.02
C TYR A 19 2.85 8.56 -3.63
N THR A 20 3.55 9.26 -4.52
CA THR A 20 4.76 8.72 -5.14
C THR A 20 5.90 8.60 -4.13
N LEU A 21 6.78 7.61 -4.33
CA LEU A 21 7.97 7.45 -3.49
C LEU A 21 9.00 8.56 -3.70
N THR A 22 8.99 9.18 -4.88
CA THR A 22 9.80 10.37 -5.17
C THR A 22 9.34 11.54 -4.32
N ASN A 23 8.02 11.79 -4.26
CA ASN A 23 7.47 12.82 -3.38
C ASN A 23 7.82 12.52 -1.92
N LEU A 24 7.71 11.28 -1.45
CA LEU A 24 8.14 10.92 -0.10
C LEU A 24 9.64 11.21 0.13
N ALA A 25 10.49 10.85 -0.82
CA ALA A 25 11.93 11.10 -0.72
C ALA A 25 12.25 12.60 -0.69
N ASP A 26 11.49 13.45 -1.37
CA ASP A 26 11.65 14.91 -1.31
C ASP A 26 11.40 15.47 0.11
N HIS A 27 10.62 14.76 0.94
CA HIS A 27 10.37 15.11 2.33
C HIS A 27 11.33 14.42 3.32
N LEU A 28 12.30 13.64 2.82
CA LEU A 28 13.28 12.92 3.63
C LEU A 28 14.70 13.33 3.22
N GLU A 29 15.37 14.12 4.07
CA GLU A 29 16.69 14.71 3.74
C GLU A 29 17.80 13.70 3.40
N GLU A 30 17.73 12.46 3.92
CA GLU A 30 18.80 11.46 3.79
C GLU A 30 18.43 10.19 3.02
N ILE A 31 17.16 10.03 2.61
CA ILE A 31 16.65 8.76 2.11
C ILE A 31 16.15 8.91 0.68
N SER A 32 16.83 8.23 -0.24
CA SER A 32 16.42 8.16 -1.65
C SER A 32 15.15 7.32 -1.84
N HIS A 33 14.37 7.66 -2.86
CA HIS A 33 13.18 6.89 -3.26
C HIS A 33 13.49 5.42 -3.57
N ASP A 34 14.68 5.11 -4.08
CA ASP A 34 15.14 3.74 -4.34
C ASP A 34 15.40 2.92 -3.07
N GLN A 35 15.86 3.56 -1.99
CA GLN A 35 15.99 2.89 -0.69
C GLN A 35 14.61 2.56 -0.12
N ILE A 36 13.65 3.48 -0.26
CA ILE A 36 12.27 3.28 0.18
C ILE A 36 11.62 2.15 -0.63
N ASN A 37 11.80 2.16 -1.95
CA ASN A 37 11.26 1.13 -2.83
C ASN A 37 11.82 -0.26 -2.48
N ARG A 38 13.12 -0.37 -2.23
CA ARG A 38 13.74 -1.62 -1.76
C ARG A 38 13.22 -2.06 -0.41
N TYR A 39 13.05 -1.13 0.54
CA TYR A 39 12.46 -1.42 1.83
C TYR A 39 11.04 -1.99 1.69
N LEU A 40 10.16 -1.30 0.94
CA LEU A 40 8.77 -1.71 0.76
C LEU A 40 8.60 -3.01 -0.04
N LYS A 41 9.55 -3.35 -0.92
CA LYS A 41 9.54 -4.64 -1.61
C LYS A 41 9.93 -5.82 -0.72
N ASN A 42 10.75 -5.57 0.29
CA ASN A 42 11.31 -6.60 1.15
C ASN A 42 10.60 -6.70 2.50
N ILE A 43 9.68 -5.79 2.80
CA ILE A 43 8.92 -5.84 4.05
C ILE A 43 7.85 -6.92 3.97
N ASP A 44 7.89 -7.85 4.91
CA ASP A 44 6.81 -8.77 5.16
C ASP A 44 5.87 -8.17 6.21
N LEU A 45 4.73 -7.66 5.74
CA LEU A 45 3.63 -7.22 6.60
C LEU A 45 2.78 -8.45 6.92
N GLY A 46 3.32 -9.36 7.74
CA GLY A 46 2.72 -10.67 7.99
C GLY A 46 1.21 -10.58 8.22
N THR A 47 0.44 -11.39 7.51
CA THR A 47 -1.04 -11.43 7.54
C THR A 47 -1.60 -11.59 8.95
N GLU A 48 -0.86 -12.24 9.84
CA GLU A 48 -1.19 -12.34 11.26
C GLU A 48 -1.23 -10.97 11.95
N ASN A 49 -0.23 -10.11 11.72
CA ASN A 49 -0.21 -8.77 12.28
C ASN A 49 -1.39 -7.94 11.77
N LEU A 50 -1.72 -8.05 10.48
CA LEU A 50 -2.91 -7.38 9.93
C LEU A 50 -4.17 -7.87 10.64
N TRP A 51 -4.34 -9.19 10.76
CA TRP A 51 -5.49 -9.80 11.42
C TRP A 51 -5.65 -9.33 12.87
N GLN A 52 -4.56 -9.30 13.66
CA GLN A 52 -4.61 -8.83 15.04
C GLN A 52 -5.04 -7.36 15.15
N ASN A 53 -4.68 -6.52 14.18
CA ASN A 53 -5.08 -5.10 14.18
C ASN A 53 -6.53 -4.88 13.79
N VAL A 54 -7.13 -5.74 12.95
CA VAL A 54 -8.48 -5.51 12.39
C VAL A 54 -9.58 -6.35 13.03
N ARG A 55 -9.23 -7.45 13.71
CA ARG A 55 -10.21 -8.42 14.24
C ARG A 55 -11.25 -7.82 15.18
N GLU A 56 -10.87 -6.81 15.97
CA GLU A 56 -11.78 -6.16 16.94
C GLU A 56 -12.78 -5.22 16.25
N GLU A 57 -12.43 -4.72 15.05
CA GLU A 57 -13.30 -3.87 14.23
C GLU A 57 -14.32 -4.70 13.42
N ILE A 58 -14.14 -6.02 13.33
CA ILE A 58 -15.04 -6.91 12.59
C ILE A 58 -16.25 -7.25 13.46
N VAL A 59 -17.38 -6.63 13.14
CA VAL A 59 -18.67 -6.96 13.75
C VAL A 59 -19.19 -8.28 13.16
N THR A 60 -19.34 -9.30 14.00
CA THR A 60 -19.87 -10.61 13.61
C THR A 60 -21.38 -10.68 13.83
N SER A 61 -22.07 -11.45 13.01
CA SER A 61 -23.51 -11.69 13.11
C SER A 61 -23.83 -13.08 12.58
N ASP A 62 -24.71 -13.80 13.27
CA ASP A 62 -25.20 -15.11 12.83
C ASP A 62 -25.95 -15.04 11.48
N HIS A 63 -26.39 -13.84 11.09
CA HIS A 63 -27.06 -13.57 9.81
C HIS A 63 -26.18 -12.73 8.86
N GLY A 64 -24.89 -12.57 9.18
CA GLY A 64 -23.94 -11.84 8.36
C GLY A 64 -23.49 -12.66 7.15
N TYR A 65 -23.33 -12.01 6.00
CA TYR A 65 -22.83 -12.63 4.79
C TYR A 65 -21.59 -11.88 4.31
N LEU A 66 -20.53 -12.61 3.96
CA LEU A 66 -19.33 -12.08 3.35
C LEU A 66 -19.37 -12.38 1.85
N ILE A 67 -19.37 -11.33 1.03
CA ILE A 67 -19.38 -11.44 -0.42
C ILE A 67 -18.02 -11.00 -0.93
N PHE A 68 -17.34 -11.90 -1.64
CA PHE A 68 -16.14 -11.58 -2.39
C PHE A 68 -16.52 -11.40 -3.86
N ASP A 69 -16.14 -10.27 -4.43
CA ASP A 69 -16.27 -9.99 -5.86
C ASP A 69 -14.87 -9.69 -6.43
N ASP A 70 -14.49 -10.38 -7.48
CA ASP A 70 -13.24 -10.13 -8.20
C ASP A 70 -13.41 -8.93 -9.12
N THR A 71 -13.09 -7.74 -8.60
CA THR A 71 -13.16 -6.52 -9.41
C THR A 71 -12.09 -6.53 -10.51
N VAL A 72 -12.50 -6.85 -11.74
CA VAL A 72 -11.67 -6.60 -12.92
C VAL A 72 -11.72 -5.11 -13.23
N ILE A 73 -10.70 -4.37 -12.80
CA ILE A 73 -10.54 -2.96 -13.19
C ILE A 73 -10.40 -2.89 -14.71
N ASN A 74 -11.41 -2.36 -15.40
CA ASN A 74 -11.36 -2.12 -16.84
C ASN A 74 -10.35 -1.01 -17.16
N LYS A 75 -9.09 -1.39 -17.40
CA LYS A 75 -8.03 -0.48 -17.85
C LYS A 75 -8.14 -0.26 -19.36
N LYS A 76 -9.22 0.39 -19.81
CA LYS A 76 -9.46 0.67 -21.24
C LYS A 76 -8.29 1.40 -21.91
N TYR A 77 -7.51 2.18 -21.17
CA TYR A 77 -6.32 2.90 -21.65
C TYR A 77 -4.98 2.25 -21.31
N SER A 78 -4.97 1.02 -20.78
CA SER A 78 -3.73 0.27 -20.48
C SER A 78 -2.79 0.17 -21.69
N HIS A 79 -3.34 0.15 -22.90
CA HIS A 79 -2.58 0.15 -24.16
C HIS A 79 -1.69 1.39 -24.36
N LYS A 80 -1.95 2.50 -23.65
CA LYS A 80 -1.10 3.70 -23.64
C LYS A 80 -0.01 3.66 -22.57
N ILE A 81 -0.02 2.66 -21.70
CA ILE A 81 0.94 2.49 -20.61
C ILE A 81 1.84 1.31 -21.00
N GLU A 82 3.02 1.64 -21.52
CA GLU A 82 3.97 0.71 -22.17
C GLU A 82 4.32 -0.52 -21.31
N LEU A 83 4.31 -0.37 -19.98
CA LEU A 83 4.67 -1.40 -19.01
C LEU A 83 3.54 -2.36 -18.60
N VAL A 84 2.29 -2.16 -19.04
CA VAL A 84 1.15 -3.03 -18.63
C VAL A 84 1.15 -4.38 -19.34
N ARG A 85 1.96 -4.56 -20.39
CA ARG A 85 1.95 -5.77 -21.25
C ARG A 85 2.86 -6.92 -20.79
N ARG A 86 3.42 -6.87 -19.57
CA ARG A 86 4.27 -7.94 -19.03
C ARG A 86 3.70 -8.44 -17.70
N GLN A 87 2.63 -9.23 -17.78
CA GLN A 87 2.16 -10.12 -16.71
C GLN A 87 1.73 -11.43 -17.35
#